data_AF-A0A1H4K756-F1
#
_entry.id   AF-A0A1H4K756-F1
#
_cell.length_a   1.000
_cell.length_b   1.000
_cell.length_c   1.000
_cell.angle_alpha   90.00
_cell.angle_beta   90.00
_cell.angle_gamma   90.00
#
_symmetry.space_group_name_H-M   'P 1'
#
loop_
_entity.id
_entity.type
_entity.pdbx_description
1 polymer ?
#
loop_
_entity_poly.entity_id
_entity_poly.type
_entity_poly.pdbx_seq_one_letter_code
_entity_poly.pdbx_strand_id
1 'polypeptide(L)'
;MGNPEHMAQEPAGQIAQQPEEYEAGYAARHENQPYSLTATRSWQGGWTDADCEIKKPWARTTIQQDSLPFFGTGSQARREGISFDTFRTEEWKRGWIEADIALGIEDLVRAEVLR
;
A
#
# COMPACT_ATOMS: atom_id res chain seq x y z
N MET A 1 45.28 -23.66 -13.22
CA MET A 1 43.97 -24.13 -12.73
C MET A 1 43.57 -23.23 -11.56
N GLY A 2 42.37 -22.65 -11.60
CA GLY A 2 41.82 -21.86 -10.49
C GLY A 2 41.50 -20.40 -10.82
N ASN A 3 40.54 -20.17 -11.71
CA ASN A 3 39.68 -18.98 -11.67
C ASN A 3 38.47 -19.33 -10.75
N PRO A 4 37.62 -18.38 -10.30
CA PRO A 4 37.83 -16.94 -10.05
C PRO A 4 37.06 -16.47 -8.78
N GLU A 5 36.90 -15.15 -8.61
CA GLU A 5 35.77 -14.51 -7.91
C GLU A 5 35.59 -14.73 -6.39
N HIS A 6 36.23 -13.88 -5.59
CA HIS A 6 35.63 -13.38 -4.35
C HIS A 6 35.25 -11.90 -4.57
N MET A 7 34.24 -11.67 -5.41
CA MET A 7 33.38 -10.51 -5.20
C MET A 7 32.64 -10.80 -3.89
N ALA A 8 32.98 -10.05 -2.85
CA ALA A 8 32.15 -9.99 -1.65
C ALA A 8 30.73 -9.63 -2.11
N GLN A 9 29.85 -10.62 -2.09
CA GLN A 9 28.43 -10.40 -2.25
C GLN A 9 28.01 -9.60 -1.02
N GLU A 10 27.84 -8.29 -1.21
CA GLU A 10 27.16 -7.46 -0.24
C GLU A 10 25.81 -8.12 0.05
N PRO A 11 25.48 -8.38 1.34
CA PRO A 11 24.23 -9.04 1.67
C PRO A 11 23.11 -8.21 1.08
N ALA A 12 22.24 -8.86 0.28
CA ALA A 12 21.08 -8.28 -0.37
C ALA A 12 20.49 -7.16 0.47
N GLY A 13 20.91 -5.94 0.17
CA GLY A 13 20.60 -4.78 0.98
C GLY A 13 19.09 -4.65 0.93
N GLN A 14 18.45 -4.81 2.09
CA GLN A 14 17.13 -4.27 2.32
C GLN A 14 17.17 -2.86 1.76
N ILE A 15 16.54 -2.63 0.62
CA ILE A 15 16.44 -1.31 0.01
C ILE A 15 15.66 -0.52 1.06
N ALA A 16 16.39 0.22 1.89
CA ALA A 16 15.81 0.98 2.98
C ALA A 16 14.90 2.00 2.32
N GLN A 17 13.60 1.71 2.34
CA GLN A 17 12.60 2.60 1.80
C GLN A 17 12.68 3.88 2.62
N GLN A 18 13.13 4.96 1.99
CA GLN A 18 13.21 6.26 2.67
C GLN A 18 11.81 6.88 2.61
N PRO A 19 11.11 7.02 3.75
CA PRO A 19 9.73 7.49 3.77
C PRO A 19 9.60 8.89 3.16
N GLU A 20 10.58 9.76 3.43
CA GLU A 20 10.62 11.13 2.92
C GLU A 20 10.72 11.17 1.39
N GLU A 21 11.53 10.31 0.78
CA GLU A 21 11.66 10.26 -0.68
C GLU A 21 10.41 9.68 -1.34
N TYR A 22 9.78 8.71 -0.69
CA TYR A 22 8.50 8.17 -1.13
C TYR A 22 7.39 9.23 -1.11
N GLU A 23 7.24 9.97 0.00
CA GLU A 23 6.29 11.07 0.11
C GLU A 23 6.56 12.17 -0.92
N ALA A 24 7.84 12.48 -1.18
CA ALA A 24 8.23 13.44 -2.21
C ALA A 24 7.81 12.98 -3.62
N GLY A 25 7.95 11.69 -3.94
CA GLY A 25 7.50 11.13 -5.21
C GLY A 25 5.98 11.17 -5.37
N TYR A 26 5.27 10.84 -4.30
CA TYR A 26 3.82 10.88 -4.23
C TYR A 26 3.28 12.31 -4.44
N ALA A 27 3.82 13.28 -3.69
CA ALA A 27 3.48 14.69 -3.84
C ALA A 27 3.79 15.22 -5.24
N ALA A 28 4.97 14.87 -5.79
CA ALA A 28 5.39 15.29 -7.12
C ALA A 28 4.37 14.90 -8.19
N ARG A 29 3.77 13.70 -8.10
CA ARG A 29 2.75 13.29 -9.05
C ARG A 29 1.45 14.09 -8.93
N HIS A 30 1.03 14.41 -7.70
CA HIS A 30 -0.13 15.27 -7.43
C HIS A 30 0.09 16.71 -7.93
N GLU A 31 1.33 17.18 -7.95
CA GLU A 31 1.75 18.43 -8.58
C GLU A 31 1.91 18.33 -10.11
N ASN A 32 1.54 17.19 -10.73
CA ASN A 32 1.73 16.88 -12.15
C ASN A 32 3.20 16.89 -12.62
N GLN A 33 4.17 16.66 -11.74
CA GLN A 33 5.54 16.41 -12.17
C GLN A 33 5.63 15.08 -12.93
N PRO A 34 6.46 14.98 -13.99
CA PRO A 34 6.63 13.75 -14.75
C PRO A 34 7.44 12.70 -13.98
N TYR A 35 7.25 11.42 -14.33
CA TYR A 35 8.03 10.32 -13.79
C TYR A 35 9.52 10.48 -14.12
N SER A 36 10.39 10.19 -13.16
CA SER A 36 11.84 10.28 -13.31
C SER A 36 12.50 8.92 -13.12
N LEU A 37 13.15 8.42 -14.16
CA LEU A 37 13.94 7.17 -14.13
C LEU A 37 15.25 7.30 -13.35
N THR A 38 15.71 8.52 -13.10
CA THR A 38 16.93 8.83 -12.35
C THR A 38 16.68 9.09 -10.86
N ALA A 39 15.42 9.19 -10.45
CA ALA A 39 15.04 9.35 -9.05
C ALA A 39 15.29 8.05 -8.26
N THR A 40 15.28 8.13 -6.93
CA THR A 40 15.45 6.93 -6.10
C THR A 40 14.24 5.99 -6.25
N ARG A 41 14.43 4.71 -5.91
CA ARG A 41 13.34 3.73 -5.99
C ARG A 41 12.16 4.09 -5.09
N SER A 42 12.41 4.71 -3.94
CA SER A 42 11.37 5.18 -3.03
C SER A 42 10.55 6.30 -3.66
N TRP A 43 11.20 7.28 -4.30
CA TRP A 43 10.51 8.35 -5.03
C TRP A 43 9.70 7.81 -6.23
N GLN A 44 10.30 6.91 -7.02
CA GLN A 44 9.61 6.26 -8.14
C GLN A 44 8.38 5.48 -7.68
N GLY A 45 8.48 4.81 -6.52
CA GLY A 45 7.37 4.12 -5.88
C GLY A 45 6.22 5.07 -5.53
N GLY A 46 6.51 6.14 -4.79
CA GLY A 46 5.49 7.13 -4.40
C GLY A 46 4.82 7.79 -5.60
N TRP A 47 5.59 8.13 -6.64
CA TRP A 47 5.04 8.71 -7.87
C TRP A 47 4.10 7.75 -8.59
N THR A 48 4.49 6.47 -8.68
CA THR A 48 3.70 5.43 -9.38
C THR A 48 2.39 5.16 -8.65
N ASP A 49 2.43 5.11 -7.32
CA ASP A 49 1.24 4.93 -6.49
C ASP A 49 0.26 6.10 -6.68
N ALA A 50 0.74 7.35 -6.57
CA ALA A 50 -0.09 8.52 -6.87
C ALA A 50 -0.60 8.54 -8.32
N ASP A 51 0.17 8.04 -9.29
CA ASP A 51 -0.25 8.00 -10.69
C ASP A 51 -1.34 6.96 -10.92
N CYS A 52 -1.26 5.81 -10.25
CA CYS A 52 -2.30 4.79 -10.21
C CYS A 52 -3.59 5.32 -9.59
N GLU A 53 -3.49 6.04 -8.46
CA GLU A 53 -4.64 6.64 -7.79
C GLU A 53 -5.32 7.71 -8.67
N ILE A 54 -4.54 8.52 -9.38
CA ILE A 54 -5.05 9.58 -10.26
C ILE A 54 -5.60 9.02 -11.59
N LYS A 55 -4.97 7.98 -12.18
CA LYS A 55 -5.28 7.52 -13.54
C LYS A 55 -6.46 6.56 -13.67
N LYS A 56 -6.95 5.90 -12.59
CA LYS A 56 -8.27 5.24 -12.42
C LYS A 56 -8.21 3.99 -11.51
N PRO A 57 -9.28 3.67 -10.75
CA PRO A 57 -9.45 2.37 -10.08
C PRO A 57 -9.69 1.15 -11.01
N TRP A 58 -9.74 1.32 -12.34
CA TRP A 58 -10.12 0.26 -13.30
C TRP A 58 -9.14 0.02 -14.45
N ALA A 59 -7.94 0.61 -14.44
CA ALA A 59 -6.88 0.22 -15.38
C ALA A 59 -5.99 -0.85 -14.75
N ARG A 60 -6.59 -1.99 -14.37
CA ARG A 60 -5.83 -3.21 -14.05
C ARG A 60 -5.28 -3.76 -15.37
N THR A 61 -4.15 -3.22 -15.81
CA THR A 61 -3.30 -3.87 -16.79
C THR A 61 -1.88 -3.90 -16.26
N THR A 62 -1.61 -4.97 -15.53
CA THR A 62 -0.35 -5.71 -15.58
C THR A 62 0.92 -4.93 -15.25
N ILE A 63 1.13 -4.68 -13.96
CA ILE A 63 2.45 -4.86 -13.38
C ILE A 63 2.27 -5.82 -12.21
N GLN A 64 2.71 -7.07 -12.41
CA GLN A 64 2.95 -8.01 -11.32
C GLN A 64 4.08 -7.44 -10.47
N GLN A 65 3.75 -6.62 -9.49
CA GLN A 65 4.54 -6.52 -8.27
C GLN A 65 3.82 -7.35 -7.22
N ASP A 66 4.61 -8.13 -6.49
CA ASP A 66 4.19 -9.07 -5.45
C ASP A 66 2.97 -8.58 -4.68
N SER A 67 2.02 -9.49 -4.54
CA SER A 67 0.69 -9.27 -3.96
C SER A 67 0.78 -8.83 -2.50
N LEU A 68 0.94 -7.52 -2.27
CA LEU A 68 0.35 -6.90 -1.10
C LEU A 68 -1.16 -7.21 -1.17
N PRO A 69 -1.79 -7.69 -0.08
CA PRO A 69 -3.21 -7.99 -0.11
C PRO A 69 -3.96 -6.69 -0.40
N PHE A 70 -4.49 -6.61 -1.62
CA PHE A 70 -5.34 -5.53 -2.08
C PHE A 70 -6.62 -5.57 -1.24
N PHE A 71 -6.67 -4.80 -0.16
CA PHE A 71 -7.90 -4.56 0.58
C PHE A 71 -8.72 -3.54 -0.20
N GLY A 72 -9.29 -3.99 -1.31
CA GLY A 72 -10.01 -3.17 -2.30
C GLY A 72 -11.22 -2.43 -1.76
N THR A 73 -11.59 -2.65 -0.49
CA THR A 73 -12.62 -1.91 0.23
C THR A 73 -12.17 -1.69 1.68
N GLY A 74 -12.63 -0.61 2.31
CA GLY A 74 -12.34 -0.38 3.73
C GLY A 74 -12.94 -1.43 4.66
N SER A 75 -13.99 -2.13 4.21
CA SER A 75 -14.60 -3.23 4.97
C SER A 75 -13.61 -4.37 5.18
N GLN A 76 -12.84 -4.70 4.14
CA GLN A 76 -11.82 -5.74 4.22
C GLN A 76 -10.64 -5.28 5.07
N ALA A 77 -10.20 -4.03 4.92
CA ALA A 77 -9.14 -3.46 5.74
C ALA A 77 -9.47 -3.54 7.24
N ARG A 78 -10.72 -3.23 7.64
CA ARG A 78 -11.15 -3.32 9.03
C ARG A 78 -11.12 -4.74 9.58
N ARG A 79 -11.61 -5.72 8.80
CA ARG A 79 -11.63 -7.15 9.19
C ARG A 79 -10.22 -7.71 9.36
N GLU A 80 -9.27 -7.15 8.64
CA GLU A 80 -7.85 -7.53 8.65
C GLU A 80 -7.06 -6.72 9.69
N GLY A 81 -7.74 -5.89 10.50
CA GLY A 81 -7.16 -5.16 11.62
C GLY A 81 -6.42 -3.87 11.24
N ILE A 82 -6.59 -3.38 10.02
CA ILE A 82 -6.01 -2.11 9.59
C ILE A 82 -6.80 -0.96 10.22
N SER A 83 -6.09 0.02 10.78
CA SER A 83 -6.67 1.20 11.42
C SER A 83 -7.36 2.12 10.41
N PHE A 84 -8.32 2.92 10.90
CA PHE A 84 -8.98 3.93 10.08
C PHE A 84 -8.00 4.98 9.58
N ASP A 85 -8.12 5.37 8.31
CA ASP A 85 -7.22 6.30 7.64
C ASP A 85 -8.03 7.42 6.96
N THR A 86 -7.83 8.65 7.44
CA THR A 86 -8.53 9.85 6.96
C THR A 86 -8.11 10.29 5.56
N PHE A 87 -6.96 9.83 5.07
CA PHE A 87 -6.44 10.17 3.75
C PHE A 87 -7.01 9.29 2.63
N ARG A 88 -7.75 8.22 2.98
CA ARG A 88 -8.39 7.33 2.00
C ARG A 88 -9.62 7.96 1.32
N THR A 89 -10.13 7.29 0.29
CA THR A 89 -11.37 7.70 -0.38
C THR A 89 -12.56 7.61 0.56
N GLU A 90 -13.60 8.42 0.31
CA GLU A 90 -14.83 8.40 1.08
C GLU A 90 -15.52 7.03 1.04
N GLU A 91 -15.44 6.31 -0.09
CA GLU A 91 -15.97 4.96 -0.23
C GLU A 91 -15.23 3.94 0.64
N TRP A 92 -13.90 4.07 0.74
CA TRP A 92 -13.11 3.23 1.64
C TRP A 92 -13.49 3.51 3.10
N LYS A 93 -13.54 4.79 3.50
CA LYS A 93 -13.91 5.18 4.87
C LYS A 93 -15.27 4.64 5.26
N ARG A 94 -16.26 4.76 4.36
CA ARG A 94 -17.62 4.28 4.58
C ARG A 94 -17.64 2.77 4.77
N GLY A 95 -16.94 2.01 3.92
CA GLY A 95 -16.83 0.56 4.06
C GLY A 95 -16.11 0.11 5.35
N TRP A 96 -15.10 0.86 5.80
CA TRP A 96 -14.40 0.58 7.06
C TRP A 96 -15.32 0.76 8.26
N ILE A 97 -16.06 1.87 8.30
CA ILE A 97 -17.01 2.18 9.37
C ILE A 97 -18.13 1.14 9.41
N GLU A 98 -18.69 0.77 8.26
CA GLU A 98 -19.73 -0.26 8.17
C GLU A 98 -19.24 -1.61 8.71
N ALA A 99 -18.00 -2.01 8.40
CA ALA A 99 -17.41 -3.23 8.93
C ALA A 99 -17.11 -3.17 10.43
N ASP A 100 -16.68 -2.01 10.95
CA ASP A 100 -16.43 -1.83 12.38
C ASP A 100 -17.72 -1.97 13.19
N ILE A 101 -18.81 -1.37 12.69
CA ILE A 101 -20.14 -1.52 13.26
C ILE A 101 -20.58 -3.00 13.22
N ALA A 102 -20.43 -3.67 12.08
CA ALA A 102 -20.81 -5.07 11.95
C ALA A 102 -20.04 -5.98 12.92
N LEU A 103 -18.71 -5.80 13.04
CA LEU A 103 -17.89 -6.56 13.98
C LEU A 103 -18.27 -6.29 15.44
N GLY A 104 -18.60 -5.04 15.78
CA GLY A 104 -19.10 -4.70 17.11
C GLY A 104 -20.42 -5.38 17.45
N ILE A 105 -21.32 -5.53 16.47
CA ILE A 105 -22.59 -6.26 16.62
C ILE A 105 -22.34 -7.77 16.76
N GLU A 106 -21.44 -8.34 15.96
CA GLU A 106 -21.08 -9.77 16.02
C GLU A 106 -20.48 -10.15 17.38
N ASP A 107 -19.61 -9.30 17.95
CA ASP A 107 -19.03 -9.52 19.28
C ASP A 107 -20.12 -9.49 20.38
N LEU A 108 -21.07 -8.55 20.27
CA LEU A 108 -22.19 -8.42 21.21
C LEU A 108 -23.12 -9.64 21.18
N VAL A 109 -23.47 -10.11 19.98
CA VAL A 109 -24.31 -11.31 19.79
C VAL A 109 -23.58 -12.56 20.29
N ARG A 110 -22.28 -12.68 20.04
CA ARG A 110 -21.46 -13.80 20.52
C ARG A 110 -21.39 -13.83 22.05
N ALA A 111 -21.26 -12.67 22.68
CA ALA A 111 -21.29 -12.54 24.14
C ALA A 111 -22.65 -12.92 24.74
N GLU A 112 -23.76 -12.69 24.03
CA GLU A 112 -25.11 -13.02 24.50
C GLU A 112 -25.48 -14.50 24.31
N VAL A 113 -25.01 -15.14 23.24
CA VAL A 113 -25.21 -16.58 22.98
C VAL A 113 -24.37 -17.49 23.91
N LEU A 114 -23.25 -16.99 24.41
CA LEU A 114 -22.38 -17.72 25.35
C LEU A 114 -22.75 -17.51 26.82
N ARG A 115 -23.87 -16.85 27.10
CA ARG A 115 -24.40 -16.56 28.44
C ARG A 115 -25.47 -17.56 28.86
#